data_AF-A0A6A6FSK2-F1
#
_entry.id   AF-A0A6A6FSK2-F1
#
_cell.length_a   1.000
_cell.length_b   1.000
_cell.length_c   1.000
_cell.angle_alpha   90.00
_cell.angle_beta   90.00
_cell.angle_gamma   90.00
#
_symmetry.space_group_name_H-M   'P 1'
#
loop_
_entity.id
_entity.type
_entity.pdbx_description
1 polymer ?
#
loop_
_entity_poly.entity_id
_entity_poly.type
_entity_poly.pdbx_seq_one_letter_code
_entity_poly.pdbx_strand_id
1 'polypeptide(L)'
;CGDNPETARAMGCRFEVHNFAWVAPECFDEGLTAEWDEDTTWSFSRTMSEDLELEPPDLYSREEGYSGDLVQAWVPWRQHIAHCAFVIRKYARAVESGGPMDNWTASVHHMDHCVGNFMRQDIPMWTYNSVLHMKYPVC
;
A
#
# COMPACT_ATOMS: atom_id res chain seq x y z
N CYS A 1 -2.33 -5.81 14.59
CA CYS A 1 -3.10 -6.91 13.96
C CYS A 1 -2.34 -8.23 13.96
N GLY A 2 -1.73 -8.61 15.10
CA GLY A 2 -0.76 -9.72 15.11
C GLY A 2 0.44 -9.43 14.21
N ASP A 3 1.02 -10.49 13.64
CA ASP A 3 2.20 -10.47 12.76
C ASP A 3 2.03 -11.33 11.49
N ASN A 4 0.82 -11.87 11.26
CA ASN A 4 0.50 -12.72 10.12
C ASN A 4 -0.98 -12.57 9.70
N PRO A 5 -1.35 -12.91 8.45
CA PRO A 5 -2.71 -12.70 7.93
C PRO A 5 -3.78 -13.51 8.67
N GLU A 6 -3.46 -14.71 9.13
CA GLU A 6 -4.40 -15.57 9.88
C GLU A 6 -4.79 -14.91 11.21
N THR A 7 -3.80 -14.44 11.97
CA THR A 7 -4.02 -13.74 13.23
C THR A 7 -4.74 -12.41 13.01
N ALA A 8 -4.37 -11.66 11.96
CA ALA A 8 -5.05 -10.40 11.63
C ALA A 8 -6.56 -10.62 11.38
N ARG A 9 -6.92 -11.63 10.59
CA ARG A 9 -8.33 -11.99 10.35
C ARG A 9 -9.03 -12.44 11.64
N ALA A 10 -8.38 -13.27 12.45
CA ALA A 10 -8.93 -13.72 13.72
C ALA A 10 -9.19 -12.57 14.71
N MET A 11 -8.40 -11.50 14.64
CA MET A 11 -8.58 -10.26 15.42
C MET A 11 -9.58 -9.27 14.79
N GLY A 12 -10.18 -9.60 13.64
CA GLY A 12 -11.12 -8.72 12.95
C GLY A 12 -10.47 -7.54 12.22
N CYS A 13 -9.15 -7.55 12.04
CA CYS A 13 -8.46 -6.53 11.27
C CYS A 13 -8.87 -6.54 9.79
N ARG A 14 -8.72 -5.39 9.13
CA ARG A 14 -9.08 -5.18 7.73
C ARG A 14 -7.80 -5.08 6.90
N PHE A 15 -7.77 -5.72 5.73
CA PHE A 15 -6.66 -5.54 4.80
C PHE A 15 -6.87 -4.25 3.99
N GLU A 16 -5.92 -3.32 4.13
CA GLU A 16 -5.89 -2.03 3.47
C GLU A 16 -4.92 -2.10 2.29
N VAL A 17 -5.47 -2.37 1.09
CA VAL A 17 -4.69 -2.70 -0.11
C VAL A 17 -3.71 -1.59 -0.48
N HIS A 18 -4.15 -0.33 -0.43
CA HIS A 18 -3.32 0.82 -0.77
C HIS A 18 -2.12 0.98 0.16
N ASN A 19 -2.19 0.52 1.41
CA ASN A 19 -1.06 0.52 2.35
C ASN A 19 -0.32 -0.82 2.43
N PHE A 20 -0.87 -1.86 1.80
CA PHE A 20 -0.40 -3.24 1.88
C PHE A 20 -0.19 -3.66 3.34
N ALA A 21 -1.25 -3.48 4.13
CA ALA A 21 -1.22 -3.60 5.59
C ALA A 21 -2.53 -4.18 6.13
N TRP A 22 -2.43 -5.00 7.18
CA TRP A 22 -3.56 -5.36 8.02
C TRP A 22 -3.70 -4.35 9.16
N VAL A 23 -4.79 -3.58 9.14
CA VAL A 23 -5.04 -2.47 10.08
C VAL A 23 -6.22 -2.75 11.00
N ALA A 24 -6.19 -2.20 12.21
CA ALA A 24 -7.28 -2.33 13.16
C ALA A 24 -8.54 -1.62 12.62
N PRO A 25 -9.76 -2.14 12.88
CA PRO A 25 -11.00 -1.56 12.32
C PRO A 25 -11.18 -0.07 12.58
N GLU A 26 -10.77 0.42 13.74
CA GLU A 26 -10.84 1.82 14.14
C GLU A 26 -9.93 2.73 13.30
N CYS A 27 -8.82 2.20 12.75
CA CYS A 27 -7.84 2.91 11.92
C CYS A 27 -8.01 2.64 10.41
N PHE A 28 -9.01 1.85 10.01
CA PHE A 28 -9.26 1.53 8.61
C PHE A 28 -10.08 2.64 7.95
N ASP A 29 -9.60 3.21 6.84
CA ASP A 29 -10.36 4.20 6.07
C ASP A 29 -11.13 3.54 4.93
N GLU A 30 -12.42 3.28 5.16
CA GLU A 30 -13.28 2.62 4.15
C GLU A 30 -13.40 3.45 2.87
N GLY A 31 -13.46 4.78 2.99
CA GLY A 31 -13.62 5.69 1.87
C GLY A 31 -12.39 5.70 0.96
N LEU A 32 -11.20 5.82 1.55
CA LEU A 32 -9.95 5.75 0.79
C LEU A 32 -9.70 4.36 0.21
N THR A 33 -10.07 3.30 0.93
CA THR A 33 -9.94 1.93 0.37
C THR A 33 -10.86 1.74 -0.83
N ALA A 34 -12.12 2.17 -0.74
CA ALA A 34 -13.06 2.11 -1.86
C ALA A 34 -12.55 2.90 -3.07
N GLU A 35 -12.04 4.12 -2.85
CA GLU A 35 -11.48 4.95 -3.94
C GLU A 35 -10.25 4.29 -4.60
N TRP A 36 -9.36 3.68 -3.81
CA TRP A 36 -8.24 2.92 -4.38
C TRP A 36 -8.72 1.78 -5.27
N ASP A 37 -9.77 1.08 -4.86
CA ASP A 37 -10.30 -0.10 -5.54
C ASP A 37 -11.02 0.21 -6.86
N GLU A 38 -11.41 1.46 -7.09
CA GLU A 38 -12.00 1.94 -8.36
C GLU A 38 -11.02 1.79 -9.54
N ASP A 39 -9.71 1.93 -9.30
CA ASP A 39 -8.70 1.70 -10.33
C ASP A 39 -8.41 0.19 -10.45
N THR A 40 -8.99 -0.39 -11.50
CA THR A 40 -8.82 -1.81 -11.83
C THR A 40 -7.46 -2.14 -12.45
N THR A 41 -6.62 -1.14 -12.71
CA THR A 41 -5.30 -1.29 -13.31
C THR A 41 -4.19 -1.54 -12.28
N TRP A 42 -4.48 -1.48 -10.98
CA TRP A 42 -3.51 -1.87 -9.95
C TRP A 42 -3.13 -3.33 -10.08
N SER A 43 -1.82 -3.57 -9.96
CA SER A 43 -1.23 -4.88 -10.18
C SER A 43 -0.07 -5.09 -9.22
N PHE A 44 0.18 -6.36 -8.94
CA PHE A 44 1.24 -6.81 -8.06
C PHE A 44 2.08 -7.82 -8.82
N SER A 45 3.39 -7.75 -8.70
CA SER A 45 4.32 -8.66 -9.36
C SER A 45 5.19 -9.43 -8.37
N ARG A 46 5.54 -10.66 -8.73
CA ARG A 46 6.54 -11.49 -8.06
C ARG A 46 7.95 -10.99 -8.29
N THR A 47 8.19 -10.29 -9.41
CA THR A 47 9.51 -9.85 -9.85
C THR A 47 9.59 -8.34 -10.00
N MET A 48 10.79 -7.81 -9.81
CA MET A 48 11.12 -6.47 -10.28
C MET A 48 11.17 -6.46 -11.81
N SER A 49 10.91 -5.31 -12.44
CA SER A 49 11.05 -5.12 -13.88
C SER A 49 11.34 -3.65 -14.21
N GLU A 50 12.55 -3.38 -14.70
CA GLU A 50 13.00 -2.04 -15.12
C GLU A 50 12.78 -1.80 -16.63
N ASP A 51 12.80 -2.87 -17.43
CA ASP A 51 12.48 -2.85 -18.86
C ASP A 51 11.32 -3.82 -19.12
N LEU A 52 10.14 -3.26 -19.39
CA LEU A 52 8.91 -4.03 -19.56
C LEU A 52 8.89 -4.84 -20.87
N GLU A 53 9.71 -4.49 -21.86
CA GLU A 53 9.78 -5.21 -23.13
C GLU A 53 10.72 -6.42 -23.02
N LEU A 54 11.86 -6.25 -22.35
CA LEU A 54 12.85 -7.30 -22.16
C LEU A 54 12.49 -8.26 -21.03
N GLU A 55 11.94 -7.74 -19.94
CA GLU A 55 11.64 -8.49 -18.72
C GLU A 55 10.21 -8.19 -18.25
N PRO A 56 9.18 -8.74 -18.92
CA PRO A 56 7.80 -8.54 -18.50
C PRO A 56 7.59 -8.97 -17.04
N PRO A 57 6.82 -8.20 -16.25
CA PRO A 57 6.58 -8.52 -14.84
C PRO A 57 5.79 -9.82 -14.70
N ASP A 58 6.21 -10.69 -13.77
CA ASP A 58 5.43 -11.87 -13.37
C ASP A 58 4.28 -11.44 -12.46
N LEU A 59 3.09 -11.25 -13.01
CA LEU A 59 1.95 -10.70 -12.28
C LEU A 59 1.24 -11.75 -11.42
N TYR A 60 0.91 -11.38 -10.18
CA TYR A 60 -0.14 -12.05 -9.42
C TYR A 60 -1.49 -11.82 -10.09
N SER A 61 -2.42 -12.76 -9.92
CA SER A 61 -3.82 -12.47 -10.19
C SER A 61 -4.33 -11.35 -9.27
N ARG A 62 -5.41 -10.66 -9.67
CA ARG A 62 -6.03 -9.64 -8.83
C ARG A 62 -6.48 -10.21 -7.48
N GLU A 63 -7.04 -11.42 -7.48
CA GLU A 63 -7.47 -12.11 -6.26
C GLU A 63 -6.28 -12.35 -5.31
N GLU A 64 -5.15 -12.87 -5.81
CA GLU A 64 -3.95 -13.06 -5.01
C GLU A 64 -3.43 -11.73 -4.44
N GLY A 65 -3.35 -10.68 -5.27
CA GLY A 65 -2.88 -9.34 -4.85
C GLY A 65 -3.75 -8.68 -3.76
N TYR A 66 -5.04 -8.98 -3.75
CA TYR A 66 -6.03 -8.40 -2.84
C TYR A 66 -6.36 -9.31 -1.64
N SER A 67 -5.81 -10.51 -1.60
CA SER A 67 -6.08 -11.50 -0.54
C SER A 67 -5.59 -11.07 0.85
N GLY A 68 -4.53 -10.25 0.90
CA GLY A 68 -3.80 -9.93 2.11
C GLY A 68 -2.84 -11.04 2.59
N ASP A 69 -2.60 -12.06 1.77
CA ASP A 69 -1.72 -13.20 2.11
C ASP A 69 -0.29 -13.09 1.57
N LEU A 70 -0.04 -12.13 0.68
CA LEU A 70 1.29 -11.91 0.11
C LEU A 70 2.24 -11.33 1.16
N VAL A 71 3.39 -11.95 1.37
CA VAL A 71 4.45 -11.42 2.26
C VAL A 71 5.08 -10.15 1.66
N GLN A 72 5.23 -10.14 0.34
CA GLN A 72 5.71 -8.99 -0.41
C GLN A 72 5.22 -9.03 -1.86
N ALA A 73 5.22 -7.88 -2.51
CA ALA A 73 4.96 -7.75 -3.94
C ALA A 73 5.64 -6.52 -4.53
N TRP A 74 6.08 -6.62 -5.79
CA TRP A 74 6.56 -5.49 -6.56
C TRP A 74 5.39 -4.75 -7.20
N VAL A 75 5.46 -3.43 -7.25
CA VAL A 75 4.45 -2.57 -7.88
C VAL A 75 5.13 -1.55 -8.80
N PRO A 76 4.41 -1.08 -9.84
CA PRO A 76 4.95 -0.06 -10.72
C PRO A 76 5.12 1.28 -9.98
N TRP A 77 6.07 2.10 -10.42
CA TRP A 77 6.36 3.40 -9.81
C TRP A 77 5.10 4.26 -9.62
N ARG A 78 4.18 4.28 -10.60
CA ARG A 78 2.91 5.01 -10.50
C ARG A 78 2.07 4.61 -9.29
N GLN A 79 2.06 3.32 -8.95
CA GLN A 79 1.28 2.77 -7.85
C GLN A 79 1.96 3.07 -6.52
N HIS A 80 3.29 3.13 -6.49
CA HIS A 80 4.03 3.60 -5.32
C HIS A 80 3.78 5.10 -5.05
N ILE A 81 3.75 5.93 -6.09
CA ILE A 81 3.39 7.36 -5.96
C ILE A 81 1.94 7.53 -5.51
N ALA A 82 1.01 6.73 -6.04
CA ALA A 82 -0.38 6.72 -5.58
C ALA A 82 -0.48 6.32 -4.10
N HIS A 83 0.23 5.28 -3.66
CA HIS A 83 0.33 4.90 -2.25
C HIS A 83 0.76 6.09 -1.37
N CYS A 84 1.83 6.80 -1.76
CA CYS A 84 2.31 7.98 -1.03
C CYS A 84 1.22 9.06 -0.89
N ALA A 85 0.45 9.31 -1.95
CA ALA A 85 -0.66 10.27 -1.92
C ALA A 85 -1.80 9.82 -0.99
N PHE A 86 -2.14 8.53 -1.01
CA PHE A 86 -3.18 7.97 -0.15
C PHE A 86 -2.79 7.98 1.33
N VAL A 87 -1.53 7.70 1.66
CA VAL A 87 -0.99 7.82 3.04
C VAL A 87 -1.16 9.24 3.57
N ILE A 88 -0.79 10.26 2.77
CA ILE A 88 -0.92 11.67 3.16
C ILE A 88 -2.40 12.05 3.34
N ARG A 89 -3.28 11.58 2.47
CA ARG A 89 -4.73 11.83 2.60
C ARG A 89 -5.32 11.16 3.83
N LYS A 90 -4.91 9.92 4.13
CA LYS A 90 -5.31 9.20 5.33
C LYS A 90 -4.88 9.97 6.59
N TYR A 91 -3.62 10.42 6.62
CA TYR A 91 -3.10 11.28 7.67
C TYR A 91 -3.96 12.55 7.85
N ALA A 92 -4.20 13.30 6.77
CA ALA A 92 -4.97 14.54 6.81
C ALA A 92 -6.41 14.34 7.32
N ARG A 93 -7.07 13.26 6.90
CA ARG A 93 -8.45 12.93 7.32
C ARG A 93 -8.56 12.60 8.81
N ALA A 94 -7.60 11.88 9.38
CA ALA A 94 -7.61 11.63 10.82
C ALA A 94 -7.31 12.88 11.62
N VAL A 95 -6.40 13.74 11.15
CA VAL A 95 -6.14 15.03 11.80
C VAL A 95 -7.39 15.92 11.78
N GLU A 96 -8.06 16.02 10.64
CA GLU A 96 -9.30 16.81 10.49
C GLU A 96 -10.42 16.30 11.40
N SER A 97 -10.60 14.98 11.50
CA SER A 97 -11.65 14.37 12.31
C SER A 97 -11.30 14.19 13.79
N GLY A 98 -10.03 14.38 14.17
CA GLY A 98 -9.53 13.95 15.48
C GLY A 98 -9.60 12.42 15.69
N GLY A 99 -9.61 11.67 14.59
CA GLY A 99 -9.74 10.22 14.57
C GLY A 99 -8.44 9.48 14.91
N PRO A 100 -8.51 8.17 15.16
CA PRO A 100 -7.34 7.35 15.41
C PRO A 100 -6.46 7.25 14.15
N MET A 101 -5.17 6.98 14.36
CA MET A 101 -4.20 6.83 13.27
C MET A 101 -3.19 5.74 13.58
N ASP A 102 -2.91 4.91 12.59
CA ASP A 102 -1.93 3.83 12.73
C ASP A 102 -0.49 4.38 12.71
N ASN A 103 0.41 3.68 13.40
CA ASN A 103 1.80 4.11 13.58
C ASN A 103 2.64 4.10 12.29
N TRP A 104 2.18 3.46 11.22
CA TRP A 104 2.85 3.49 9.91
C TRP A 104 2.51 4.77 9.15
N THR A 105 1.23 5.13 9.13
CA THR A 105 0.74 6.36 8.49
C THR A 105 1.15 7.61 9.28
N ALA A 106 1.20 7.55 10.62
CA ALA A 106 1.67 8.65 11.47
C ALA A 106 3.20 8.83 11.50
N SER A 107 3.96 7.90 10.91
CA SER A 107 5.42 7.94 10.96
C SER A 107 5.99 9.09 10.14
N VAL A 108 6.72 10.01 10.81
CA VAL A 108 7.44 11.10 10.14
C VAL A 108 8.47 10.55 9.14
N HIS A 109 9.15 9.46 9.48
CA HIS A 109 10.11 8.83 8.56
C HIS A 109 9.42 8.33 7.29
N HIS A 110 8.23 7.75 7.42
CA HIS A 110 7.46 7.30 6.26
C HIS A 110 6.90 8.49 5.45
N MET A 111 6.51 9.57 6.13
CA MET A 111 6.09 10.81 5.48
C MET A 111 7.22 11.44 4.66
N ASP A 112 8.42 11.54 5.23
CA ASP A 112 9.60 12.07 4.53
C ASP A 112 9.96 11.22 3.31
N HIS A 113 9.82 9.89 3.40
CA HIS A 113 9.96 8.99 2.25
C HIS A 113 8.92 9.29 1.16
N CYS A 114 7.64 9.46 1.53
CA CYS A 114 6.58 9.80 0.58
C CYS A 114 6.87 11.12 -0.15
N VAL A 115 7.21 12.17 0.61
CA VAL A 115 7.55 13.48 0.06
C VAL A 115 8.78 13.40 -0.84
N GLY A 116 9.81 12.64 -0.45
CA GLY A 116 11.00 12.40 -1.27
C GLY A 116 10.67 11.75 -2.61
N ASN A 117 9.77 10.76 -2.63
CA ASN A 117 9.37 10.08 -3.87
C ASN A 117 8.61 11.00 -4.83
N PHE A 118 7.80 11.94 -4.33
CA PHE A 118 7.15 12.94 -5.20
C PHE A 118 8.14 13.85 -5.94
N MET A 119 9.34 14.03 -5.41
CA MET A 119 10.37 14.85 -6.03
C MET A 119 11.16 14.10 -7.12
N ARG A 120 10.96 12.78 -7.27
CA ARG A 120 11.64 11.96 -8.28
C ARG A 120 10.92 12.08 -9.62
N GLN A 121 11.61 12.63 -10.60
CA GLN A 121 11.14 12.77 -11.99
C GLN A 121 11.90 11.87 -12.97
N ASP A 122 12.86 11.11 -12.46
CA ASP A 122 13.81 10.29 -13.22
C ASP A 122 13.39 8.81 -13.35
N ILE A 123 12.29 8.41 -12.71
CA ILE A 123 11.81 7.03 -12.71
C ILE A 123 10.61 6.89 -13.67
N PRO A 124 10.64 5.97 -14.65
CA PRO A 124 9.51 5.74 -15.52
C PRO A 124 8.30 5.16 -14.75
N MET A 125 7.11 5.65 -15.06
CA MET A 125 5.88 5.36 -14.29
C MET A 125 5.49 3.88 -14.23
N TRP A 126 5.93 3.08 -15.20
CA TRP A 126 5.46 1.71 -15.39
C TRP A 126 6.48 0.65 -14.95
N THR A 127 7.69 1.03 -14.57
CA THR A 127 8.69 0.08 -14.07
C THR A 127 8.28 -0.45 -12.70
N TYR A 128 8.30 -1.78 -12.54
CA TYR A 128 8.05 -2.46 -11.26
C TYR A 128 9.32 -2.41 -10.43
N ASN A 129 9.57 -1.27 -9.78
CA ASN A 129 10.80 -0.98 -9.07
C ASN A 129 10.60 -0.82 -7.55
N SER A 130 9.36 -0.95 -7.07
CA SER A 130 9.00 -0.67 -5.69
C SER A 130 8.46 -1.92 -5.03
N VAL A 131 9.11 -2.38 -3.96
CA VAL A 131 8.66 -3.54 -3.20
C VAL A 131 7.80 -3.11 -2.02
N LEU A 132 6.61 -3.69 -1.94
CA LEU A 132 5.73 -3.61 -0.79
C LEU A 132 5.98 -4.81 0.11
N HIS A 133 6.23 -4.58 1.38
CA HIS A 133 6.22 -5.62 2.41
C HIS A 133 4.92 -5.55 3.19
N MET A 134 4.35 -6.71 3.53
CA MET A 134 3.16 -6.81 4.36
C MET A 134 3.42 -6.20 5.73
N LYS A 135 2.46 -5.43 6.23
CA LYS A 135 2.58 -4.69 7.49
C LYS A 135 1.41 -5.01 8.41
N TYR A 136 1.67 -4.88 9.71
CA TYR A 136 0.67 -5.04 10.77
C TYR A 136 0.76 -3.86 11.74
N PRO A 137 0.51 -2.61 11.29
CA PRO A 137 0.70 -1.43 12.11
C PRO A 137 -0.22 -1.44 13.33
N VAL A 138 0.19 -0.67 14.33
CA VAL A 138 -0.56 -0.49 15.58
C VAL A 138 -1.38 0.79 15.46
N CYS A 139 -2.68 0.64 15.71
CA CYS A 139 -3.57 1.71 16.13
C CYS A 139 -3.50 1.76 17.67
#